data_AF-A0A6J8CMT6-F1
#
_entry.id   AF-A0A6J8CMT6-F1
#
_cell.length_a   1.000
_cell.length_b   1.000
_cell.length_c   1.000
_cell.angle_alpha   90.00
_cell.angle_beta   90.00
_cell.angle_gamma   90.00
#
_symmetry.space_group_name_H-M   'P 1'
#
loop_
_entity.id
_entity.type
_entity.pdbx_description
1 polymer ?
#
loop_
_entity_poly.entity_id
_entity_poly.type
_entity_poly.pdbx_seq_one_letter_code
_entity_poly.pdbx_strand_id
1 'polypeptide(L)'
;MHDVGYTSTRQQTKDQTEQKTYYIYLTTNGSYEYTILETLKPFSDICGEINFQIRGEKNAFVALLSGNDDSDPLYEVVFGINDIYSTIRKWKGGLNTTDYLRDNDVFLAHTPTYRNLFLNFTIRWNNGTIYAKTHFDQMKLNDDTPLPVKKIAVTTAGDASGEWHFNTEGMII
;
A
#
# COMPACT_ATOMS: atom_id res chain seq x y z
N MET A 1 8.60 -27.55 2.62
CA MET A 1 8.04 -26.90 1.42
C MET A 1 6.54 -26.81 1.63
N HIS A 2 6.05 -25.69 2.16
CA HIS A 2 4.61 -25.42 2.18
C HIS A 2 4.33 -24.51 0.98
N ASP A 3 3.55 -25.04 0.06
CA ASP A 3 3.03 -24.35 -1.11
C ASP A 3 1.96 -23.36 -0.61
N VAL A 4 2.30 -22.07 -0.61
CA VAL A 4 1.35 -21.02 -0.21
C VAL A 4 0.47 -20.74 -1.42
N GLY A 5 -0.70 -21.37 -1.45
CA GLY A 5 -1.68 -21.17 -2.51
C GLY A 5 -2.14 -19.71 -2.56
N TYR A 6 -1.75 -19.00 -3.62
CA TYR A 6 -2.26 -17.66 -3.93
C TYR A 6 -3.58 -17.82 -4.70
N THR A 7 -4.69 -17.43 -4.09
CA THR A 7 -5.99 -17.42 -4.78
C THR A 7 -6.33 -16.00 -5.21
N SER A 8 -5.90 -15.59 -6.41
CA SER A 8 -6.44 -14.38 -7.04
C SER A 8 -7.83 -14.70 -7.61
N THR A 9 -8.88 -14.33 -6.89
CA THR A 9 -10.25 -14.49 -7.40
C THR A 9 -10.70 -13.18 -8.04
N ARG A 10 -10.86 -13.17 -9.37
CA ARG A 10 -11.47 -12.06 -10.10
C ARG A 10 -12.98 -12.17 -9.96
N GLN A 11 -13.58 -11.42 -9.03
CA GLN A 11 -15.03 -11.29 -8.97
C GLN A 11 -15.49 -10.10 -9.82
N GLN A 12 -16.45 -10.34 -10.70
CA GLN A 12 -17.10 -9.33 -11.54
C GLN A 12 -18.49 -9.05 -10.97
N THR A 13 -18.69 -7.90 -10.35
CA THR A 13 -20.05 -7.40 -10.10
C THR A 13 -20.53 -6.66 -11.34
N LYS A 14 -21.61 -7.17 -11.95
CA LYS A 14 -22.32 -6.50 -13.03
C LYS A 14 -23.46 -5.70 -12.41
N ASP A 15 -23.28 -4.39 -12.26
CA ASP A 15 -24.42 -3.48 -12.15
C ASP A 15 -24.41 -2.49 -13.32
N GLN A 16 -25.55 -2.40 -14.01
CA GLN A 16 -25.67 -1.80 -15.34
C GLN A 16 -25.98 -0.30 -15.26
N THR A 17 -25.09 0.53 -14.72
CA THR A 17 -25.00 1.98 -15.05
C THR A 17 -23.75 2.69 -14.51
N GLU A 18 -22.86 2.00 -13.80
CA GLU A 18 -21.67 2.61 -13.18
C GLU A 18 -20.37 2.20 -13.86
N GLN A 19 -19.37 3.08 -13.76
CA GLN A 19 -17.99 2.83 -14.16
C GLN A 19 -17.53 1.47 -13.58
N LYS A 20 -16.98 0.60 -14.42
CA LYS A 20 -16.54 -0.73 -13.97
C LYS A 20 -15.26 -0.58 -13.16
N THR A 21 -15.40 -0.52 -11.86
CA THR A 21 -14.27 -0.63 -10.95
C THR A 21 -13.83 -2.08 -10.87
N TYR A 22 -12.56 -2.32 -11.17
CA TYR A 22 -11.94 -3.64 -11.07
C TYR A 22 -11.10 -3.68 -9.80
N TYR A 23 -11.30 -4.73 -9.01
CA TYR A 23 -10.58 -4.94 -7.77
C TYR A 23 -9.68 -6.17 -7.83
N ILE A 24 -8.45 -6.02 -7.35
CA ILE A 24 -7.60 -7.13 -6.96
C ILE A 24 -7.82 -7.37 -5.47
N TYR A 25 -8.23 -8.59 -5.12
CA TYR A 25 -8.41 -9.04 -3.74
C TYR A 25 -7.17 -9.80 -3.30
N LEU A 26 -6.56 -9.37 -2.20
CA LEU A 26 -5.40 -10.02 -1.61
C LEU A 26 -5.60 -10.22 -0.11
N THR A 27 -5.16 -11.37 0.41
CA THR A 27 -4.92 -11.58 1.84
C THR A 27 -3.42 -11.74 2.09
N THR A 28 -2.88 -10.99 3.03
CA THR A 28 -1.48 -11.11 3.49
C THR A 28 -1.45 -11.86 4.83
N ASN A 29 -0.38 -12.59 5.13
CA ASN A 29 -0.30 -13.45 6.32
C ASN A 29 0.51 -12.86 7.50
N GLY A 30 0.85 -11.57 7.44
CA GLY A 30 1.56 -10.91 8.55
C GLY A 30 3.02 -11.35 8.74
N SER A 31 3.64 -12.06 7.79
CA SER A 31 5.06 -12.46 7.86
C SER A 31 6.05 -11.29 7.63
N TYR A 32 5.53 -10.08 7.37
CA TYR A 32 6.30 -8.93 6.87
C TYR A 32 7.03 -9.21 5.53
N GLU A 33 6.60 -10.25 4.83
CA GLU A 33 6.96 -10.52 3.44
C GLU A 33 5.97 -9.79 2.54
N TYR A 34 6.51 -9.14 1.52
CA TYR A 34 5.71 -8.36 0.59
C TYR A 34 5.14 -9.25 -0.51
N THR A 35 3.84 -9.08 -0.77
CA THR A 35 3.22 -9.64 -1.97
C THR A 35 3.29 -8.63 -3.10
N ILE A 36 3.99 -8.98 -4.18
CA ILE A 36 4.17 -8.14 -5.36
C ILE A 36 2.89 -8.12 -6.21
N LEU A 37 2.46 -6.93 -6.59
CA LEU A 37 1.25 -6.68 -7.38
C LEU A 37 1.62 -6.58 -8.87
N GLU A 38 1.87 -7.72 -9.51
CA GLU A 38 2.32 -7.80 -10.91
C GLU A 38 1.32 -7.21 -11.92
N THR A 39 0.04 -7.10 -11.55
CA THR A 39 -1.04 -6.62 -12.40
C THR A 39 -1.24 -5.10 -12.38
N LEU A 40 -0.53 -4.36 -11.51
CA LEU A 40 -0.74 -2.92 -11.33
C LEU A 40 0.10 -2.02 -12.24
N LYS A 41 0.19 -2.27 -13.56
CA LYS A 41 0.92 -1.38 -14.50
C LYS A 41 -0.03 -0.68 -15.48
N PRO A 42 -0.33 0.60 -15.25
CA PRO A 42 0.45 1.56 -16.03
C PRO A 42 0.88 2.76 -15.18
N PHE A 43 1.98 2.60 -14.46
CA PHE A 43 2.75 3.71 -13.93
C PHE A 43 4.14 3.74 -14.58
N SER A 44 4.78 4.90 -14.56
CA SER A 44 6.18 5.04 -14.99
C SER A 44 7.12 4.96 -13.79
N ASP A 45 8.40 4.77 -14.09
CA ASP A 45 9.46 4.72 -13.07
C ASP A 45 9.50 6.00 -12.21
N ILE A 46 9.08 7.15 -12.73
CA ILE A 46 9.20 8.44 -12.04
C ILE A 46 7.87 9.03 -11.59
N CYS A 47 6.75 8.56 -12.12
CA CYS A 47 5.43 9.03 -11.72
C CYS A 47 4.35 7.96 -11.82
N GLY A 48 3.43 8.02 -10.87
CA GLY A 48 2.30 7.11 -10.81
C GLY A 48 1.42 7.37 -9.59
N GLU A 49 0.31 6.66 -9.56
CA GLU A 49 -0.67 6.74 -8.50
C GLU A 49 -1.31 5.37 -8.29
N ILE A 50 -1.58 5.03 -7.04
CA ILE A 50 -2.45 3.92 -6.69
C ILE A 50 -3.51 4.38 -5.70
N ASN A 51 -4.70 3.85 -5.90
CA ASN A 51 -5.83 3.99 -5.00
C ASN A 51 -6.24 2.60 -4.55
N PHE A 52 -6.36 2.41 -3.25
CA PHE A 52 -6.71 1.11 -2.71
C PHE A 52 -7.51 1.26 -1.43
N GLN A 53 -8.20 0.17 -1.09
CA GLN A 53 -8.85 0.00 0.19
C GLN A 53 -8.20 -1.15 0.93
N ILE A 54 -8.10 -1.03 2.25
CA ILE A 54 -7.71 -2.13 3.11
C ILE A 54 -8.61 -2.20 4.34
N ARG A 55 -8.91 -3.43 4.74
CA ARG A 55 -9.43 -3.78 6.05
C ARG A 55 -8.45 -4.73 6.73
N GLY A 56 -8.03 -4.44 7.96
CA GLY A 56 -7.07 -5.26 8.68
C GLY A 56 -6.95 -4.90 10.16
N GLU A 57 -6.28 -5.76 10.93
CA GLU A 57 -6.16 -5.60 12.39
C GLU A 57 -4.95 -4.76 12.84
N LYS A 58 -3.96 -4.61 11.96
CA LYS A 58 -2.73 -3.85 12.17
C LYS A 58 -2.38 -2.99 10.96
N ASN A 59 -1.28 -2.26 11.05
CA ASN A 59 -0.84 -1.31 10.02
C ASN A 59 -0.68 -1.96 8.65
N ALA A 60 -1.03 -1.19 7.62
CA ALA A 60 -0.85 -1.54 6.23
C ALA A 60 0.51 -1.03 5.75
N PHE A 61 1.21 -1.85 4.96
CA PHE A 61 2.51 -1.51 4.42
C PHE A 61 2.45 -1.61 2.90
N VAL A 62 2.85 -0.55 2.22
CA VAL A 62 2.98 -0.50 0.77
C VAL A 62 4.42 -0.17 0.42
N ALA A 63 5.06 -1.03 -0.37
CA ALA A 63 6.39 -0.81 -0.89
C ALA A 63 6.33 -0.40 -2.37
N LEU A 64 6.96 0.72 -2.70
CA LEU A 64 7.30 1.13 -4.06
C LEU A 64 8.72 0.65 -4.34
N LEU A 65 8.82 -0.46 -5.06
CA LEU A 65 10.05 -1.21 -5.26
C LEU A 65 10.88 -0.62 -6.39
N SER A 66 12.18 -0.44 -6.15
CA SER A 66 13.14 -0.04 -7.19
C SER A 66 13.76 -1.21 -7.95
N GLY A 67 13.59 -2.42 -7.41
CA GLY A 67 14.05 -3.69 -7.94
C GLY A 67 12.92 -4.66 -8.29
N ASN A 68 13.28 -5.94 -8.40
CA ASN A 68 12.35 -7.03 -8.70
C ASN A 68 11.80 -7.73 -7.45
N ASP A 69 12.38 -7.45 -6.29
CA ASP A 69 12.07 -8.01 -4.98
C ASP A 69 11.90 -6.86 -3.95
N ASP A 70 11.61 -7.22 -2.70
CA ASP A 70 11.40 -6.28 -1.59
C ASP A 70 12.70 -5.91 -0.85
N SER A 71 13.83 -5.96 -1.56
CA SER A 71 15.12 -5.51 -1.04
C SER A 71 15.27 -3.98 -1.11
N ASP A 72 16.13 -3.46 -0.24
CA ASP A 72 16.49 -2.06 -0.23
C ASP A 72 17.36 -1.65 -1.44
N PRO A 73 17.26 -0.40 -1.90
CA PRO A 73 16.39 0.67 -1.41
C PRO A 73 14.98 0.61 -2.01
N LEU A 74 13.97 0.94 -1.21
CA LEU A 74 12.57 1.09 -1.64
C LEU A 74 11.90 2.24 -0.89
N TYR A 75 10.80 2.78 -1.43
CA TYR A 75 9.93 3.62 -0.59
C TYR A 75 8.91 2.74 0.10
N GLU A 76 8.84 2.85 1.42
CA GLU A 76 7.84 2.19 2.23
C GLU A 76 6.89 3.21 2.82
N VAL A 77 5.60 3.04 2.50
CA VAL A 77 4.52 3.82 3.06
C VAL A 77 3.78 2.93 4.04
N VAL A 78 3.77 3.34 5.30
CA VAL A 78 3.03 2.69 6.37
C VAL A 78 1.78 3.51 6.65
N PHE A 79 0.63 2.86 6.70
CA PHE A 79 -0.61 3.45 7.12
C PHE A 79 -1.02 2.87 8.47
N GLY A 80 -1.18 3.75 9.45
CA GLY A 80 -1.71 3.39 10.76
C GLY A 80 -3.17 2.98 10.63
N ILE A 81 -3.48 1.70 10.87
CA ILE A 81 -4.87 1.25 11.00
C ILE A 81 -5.23 1.15 12.49
N ASN A 82 -4.37 0.46 13.27
CA ASN A 82 -4.60 0.17 14.68
C ASN A 82 -3.39 0.48 15.59
N ASP A 83 -2.16 0.43 15.05
CA ASP A 83 -0.91 0.58 15.83
C ASP A 83 -0.21 1.94 15.56
N ILE A 84 -1.05 2.98 15.49
CA ILE A 84 -0.84 4.40 15.81
C ILE A 84 0.05 5.33 14.98
N TYR A 85 0.79 4.91 13.95
CA TYR A 85 1.48 5.90 13.08
C TYR A 85 1.52 5.54 11.60
N SER A 86 1.21 6.53 10.77
CA SER A 86 1.53 6.52 9.35
C SER A 86 2.94 7.10 9.14
N THR A 87 3.70 6.56 8.19
CA THR A 87 5.04 7.08 7.85
C THR A 87 5.36 6.84 6.38
N ILE A 88 6.25 7.67 5.83
CA ILE A 88 6.96 7.38 4.58
C ILE A 88 8.45 7.25 4.90
N ARG A 89 9.12 6.23 4.37
CA ARG A 89 10.57 6.00 4.53
C ARG A 89 11.22 5.41 3.28
N LYS A 90 12.54 5.55 3.15
CA LYS A 90 13.35 5.07 2.00
C LYS A 90 14.05 3.72 2.23
N TRP A 91 13.55 2.89 3.15
CA TRP A 91 14.13 1.57 3.49
C TRP A 91 13.07 0.64 4.10
N LYS A 92 13.14 -0.67 3.82
CA LYS A 92 12.29 -1.71 4.40
C LYS A 92 12.52 -1.82 5.90
N GLY A 93 11.46 -1.80 6.70
CA GLY A 93 11.55 -2.04 8.15
C GLY A 93 12.27 -0.95 8.95
N GLY A 94 12.80 0.09 8.29
CA GLY A 94 13.83 0.98 8.82
C GLY A 94 13.50 1.64 10.16
N LEU A 95 14.32 1.33 11.16
CA LEU A 95 14.72 2.16 12.30
C LEU A 95 15.91 3.08 11.95
N ASN A 96 16.34 3.13 10.69
CA ASN A 96 17.43 3.99 10.23
C ASN A 96 16.94 5.44 10.05
N THR A 97 17.68 6.36 10.66
CA THR A 97 17.20 7.65 11.20
C THR A 97 17.22 8.83 10.24
N THR A 98 17.44 8.64 8.93
CA THR A 98 17.75 9.76 8.02
C THR A 98 16.57 10.24 7.17
N ASP A 99 15.68 9.35 6.72
CA ASP A 99 14.58 9.71 5.79
C ASP A 99 13.22 9.36 6.38
N TYR A 100 12.96 9.86 7.60
CA TYR A 100 11.76 9.51 8.36
C TYR A 100 10.84 10.74 8.48
N LEU A 101 9.62 10.63 7.96
CA LEU A 101 8.54 11.56 8.30
C LEU A 101 7.47 10.83 9.11
N ARG A 102 7.43 11.09 10.42
CA ARG A 102 6.30 10.74 11.30
C ARG A 102 5.31 11.87 11.16
N ASP A 103 4.08 11.54 10.80
CA ASP A 103 2.97 12.35 11.25
C ASP A 103 2.24 11.61 12.37
N ASN A 104 1.73 12.36 13.34
CA ASN A 104 0.92 11.80 14.42
C ASN A 104 -0.48 11.54 13.86
N ASP A 105 -0.59 10.52 13.02
CA ASP A 105 -1.87 10.01 12.51
C ASP A 105 -2.56 9.16 13.62
N VAL A 106 -2.56 9.69 14.85
CA VAL A 106 -3.20 9.09 16.02
C VAL A 106 -4.59 9.66 16.08
N PHE A 107 -5.58 9.08 15.38
CA PHE A 107 -6.98 9.16 15.86
C PHE A 107 -7.98 8.18 15.22
N LEU A 108 -7.56 7.16 14.45
CA LEU A 108 -8.52 6.23 13.80
C LEU A 108 -8.72 4.90 14.53
N ALA A 109 -7.69 4.43 15.23
CA ALA A 109 -7.62 3.10 15.81
C ALA A 109 -8.46 2.90 17.08
N HIS A 110 -8.72 3.96 17.85
CA HIS A 110 -9.34 3.82 19.18
C HIS A 110 -10.86 3.67 19.17
N THR A 111 -11.46 3.49 18.00
CA THR A 111 -12.89 3.19 17.85
C THR A 111 -13.08 1.76 17.34
N PRO A 112 -13.70 0.84 18.13
CA PRO A 112 -13.91 -0.56 17.77
C PRO A 112 -14.61 -0.82 16.43
N THR A 113 -15.25 0.20 15.86
CA THR A 113 -16.01 0.20 14.62
C THR A 113 -15.17 0.10 13.34
N TYR A 114 -13.87 0.45 13.36
CA TYR A 114 -13.07 0.53 12.12
C TYR A 114 -12.33 -0.75 11.72
N ARG A 115 -12.20 -1.74 12.63
CA ARG A 115 -11.56 -3.04 12.30
C ARG A 115 -12.26 -3.80 11.17
N ASN A 116 -13.54 -3.54 10.96
CA ASN A 116 -14.35 -4.23 9.96
C ASN A 116 -14.62 -3.39 8.70
N LEU A 117 -14.11 -2.15 8.63
CA LEU A 117 -14.37 -1.24 7.51
C LEU A 117 -13.18 -1.21 6.55
N PHE A 118 -13.51 -1.09 5.27
CA PHE A 118 -12.53 -0.75 4.24
C PHE A 118 -12.20 0.73 4.32
N LEU A 119 -10.93 1.03 4.59
CA LEU A 119 -10.41 2.39 4.60
C LEU A 119 -9.76 2.68 3.25
N ASN A 120 -10.00 3.88 2.71
CA ASN A 120 -9.46 4.32 1.42
C ASN A 120 -8.11 5.03 1.60
N PHE A 121 -7.17 4.68 0.75
CA PHE A 121 -5.82 5.25 0.72
C PHE A 121 -5.40 5.57 -0.71
N THR A 122 -4.58 6.61 -0.83
CA THR A 122 -3.92 6.99 -2.08
C THR A 122 -2.42 7.12 -1.85
N ILE A 123 -1.62 6.59 -2.77
CA ILE A 123 -0.20 6.92 -2.89
C ILE A 123 0.02 7.51 -4.28
N ARG A 124 0.70 8.65 -4.34
CA ARG A 124 1.19 9.26 -5.59
C ARG A 124 2.69 9.44 -5.48
N TRP A 125 3.40 9.20 -6.56
CA TRP A 125 4.79 9.60 -6.69
C TRP A 125 4.98 10.44 -7.94
N ASN A 126 5.86 11.41 -7.86
CA ASN A 126 6.25 12.24 -8.98
C ASN A 126 7.65 12.81 -8.73
N ASN A 127 8.63 12.32 -9.50
CA ASN A 127 10.00 12.81 -9.56
C ASN A 127 10.62 13.10 -8.17
N GLY A 128 10.64 12.09 -7.31
CA GLY A 128 11.20 12.18 -5.95
C GLY A 128 10.26 12.74 -4.87
N THR A 129 9.08 13.22 -5.24
CA THR A 129 8.02 13.47 -4.26
C THR A 129 7.16 12.22 -4.09
N ILE A 130 7.07 11.70 -2.86
CA ILE A 130 6.10 10.68 -2.47
C ILE A 130 5.02 11.34 -1.63
N TYR A 131 3.78 11.23 -2.07
CA TYR A 131 2.60 11.72 -1.38
C TYR A 131 1.72 10.54 -1.00
N ALA A 132 1.30 10.48 0.25
CA ALA A 132 0.39 9.47 0.76
C ALA A 132 -0.80 10.17 1.42
N LYS A 133 -2.02 9.71 1.16
CA LYS A 133 -3.24 10.29 1.71
C LYS A 133 -4.09 9.21 2.33
N THR A 134 -4.60 9.50 3.53
CA THR A 134 -5.63 8.74 4.22
C THR A 134 -6.96 9.49 4.10
N HIS A 135 -8.03 8.96 4.68
CA HIS A 135 -9.29 9.70 4.76
C HIS A 135 -9.16 10.99 5.61
N PHE A 136 -8.18 11.07 6.50
CA PHE A 136 -8.11 12.10 7.54
C PHE A 136 -6.86 12.98 7.42
N ASP A 137 -5.80 12.49 6.78
CA ASP A 137 -4.51 13.17 6.74
C ASP A 137 -3.73 12.89 5.45
N GLN A 138 -2.60 13.57 5.28
CA GLN A 138 -1.67 13.43 4.17
C GLN A 138 -0.21 13.56 4.62
N MET A 139 0.65 12.71 4.07
CA MET A 139 2.09 12.75 4.29
C MET A 139 2.81 13.02 2.97
N LYS A 140 3.97 13.67 3.05
CA LYS A 140 4.79 13.97 1.87
C LYS A 140 6.28 13.84 2.18
N LEU A 141 6.98 12.97 1.46
CA LEU A 141 8.44 12.90 1.42
C LEU A 141 8.97 13.55 0.13
N ASN A 142 10.04 14.34 0.24
CA ASN A 142 10.82 14.78 -0.93
C ASN A 142 12.20 14.13 -0.85
N ASP A 143 12.63 13.52 -1.95
CA ASP A 143 13.92 12.85 -2.08
C ASP A 143 14.71 13.49 -3.22
N ASP A 144 15.85 14.08 -2.87
CA ASP A 144 16.76 14.72 -3.83
C ASP A 144 17.47 13.68 -4.74
N THR A 145 17.39 12.39 -4.39
CA THR A 145 17.99 11.26 -5.11
C THR A 145 16.94 10.16 -5.38
N PRO A 146 15.94 10.43 -6.24
CA PRO A 146 14.77 9.59 -6.39
C PRO A 146 15.08 8.16 -6.85
N LEU A 147 14.37 7.20 -6.26
CA LEU A 147 14.38 5.81 -6.71
C LEU A 147 13.36 5.64 -7.85
N PRO A 148 13.68 4.87 -8.91
CA PRO A 148 12.68 4.47 -9.89
C PRO A 148 11.68 3.51 -9.23
N VAL A 149 10.39 3.66 -9.49
CA VAL A 149 9.33 2.74 -9.03
C VAL A 149 9.02 1.75 -10.13
N LYS A 150 9.43 0.50 -9.97
CA LYS A 150 9.27 -0.57 -10.98
C LYS A 150 8.11 -1.52 -10.69
N LYS A 151 7.84 -1.73 -9.40
CA LYS A 151 6.81 -2.64 -8.89
C LYS A 151 6.21 -2.06 -7.62
N ILE A 152 5.00 -2.52 -7.29
CA ILE A 152 4.32 -2.22 -6.05
C ILE A 152 4.12 -3.54 -5.31
N ALA A 153 4.32 -3.52 -4.01
CA ALA A 153 4.05 -4.68 -3.18
C ALA A 153 3.39 -4.26 -1.87
N VAL A 154 2.63 -5.18 -1.27
CA VAL A 154 1.91 -4.90 -0.01
C VAL A 154 2.07 -6.00 1.02
N THR A 155 1.99 -5.61 2.28
CA THR A 155 1.93 -6.50 3.44
C THR A 155 1.24 -5.83 4.62
N THR A 156 0.96 -6.58 5.67
CA THR A 156 0.45 -6.05 6.95
C THR A 156 1.48 -6.29 8.04
N ALA A 157 1.36 -5.53 9.14
CA ALA A 157 2.25 -5.69 10.28
C ALA A 157 2.18 -7.12 10.87
N GLY A 158 3.27 -7.55 11.51
CA GLY A 158 3.49 -8.88 12.10
C GLY A 158 2.23 -9.60 12.59
N ASP A 159 2.00 -10.82 12.10
CA ASP A 159 0.92 -11.74 12.47
C ASP A 159 -0.52 -11.25 12.21
N ALA A 160 -0.71 -10.17 11.45
CA ALA A 160 -2.04 -9.72 11.03
C ALA A 160 -2.35 -10.12 9.59
N SER A 161 -3.62 -10.38 9.31
CA SER A 161 -4.13 -10.40 7.95
C SER A 161 -4.75 -9.07 7.55
N GLY A 162 -4.70 -8.78 6.26
CA GLY A 162 -5.41 -7.65 5.67
C GLY A 162 -6.09 -8.09 4.39
N GLU A 163 -7.32 -7.63 4.18
CA GLU A 163 -8.02 -7.74 2.91
C GLU A 163 -7.85 -6.45 2.13
N TRP A 164 -7.29 -6.54 0.93
CA TRP A 164 -6.94 -5.40 0.09
C TRP A 164 -7.77 -5.37 -1.17
N HIS A 165 -8.31 -4.20 -1.53
CA HIS A 165 -9.00 -3.97 -2.79
C HIS A 165 -8.29 -2.84 -3.55
N PHE A 166 -7.65 -3.15 -4.68
CA PHE A 166 -6.99 -2.12 -5.50
C PHE A 166 -7.91 -1.69 -6.64
N ASN A 167 -8.17 -0.38 -6.79
CA ASN A 167 -8.90 0.11 -7.94
C ASN A 167 -7.97 0.11 -9.17
N THR A 168 -8.32 -0.64 -10.21
CA THR A 168 -7.58 -0.68 -11.48
C THR A 168 -8.25 0.11 -12.61
N GLU A 169 -9.15 1.04 -12.33
CA GLU A 169 -9.71 1.94 -13.34
C GLU A 169 -8.59 2.75 -14.01
N GLY A 170 -8.55 2.70 -15.35
CA GLY A 170 -7.46 3.27 -16.15
C GLY A 170 -6.29 2.30 -16.41
N MET A 171 -6.29 1.09 -15.83
CA MET A 171 -5.36 0.03 -16.22
C MET A 171 -5.85 -0.69 -17.48
N ILE A 172 -5.34 -0.26 -18.62
CA ILE A 172 -5.50 -1.02 -19.86
C ILE A 172 -4.50 -2.19 -19.80
N ILE A 173 -5.03 -3.41 -19.64
CA ILE A 173 -4.32 -4.69 -19.82
C ILE A 173 -3.98 -4.95 -21.28
#